data_AF-A0AAP0W091-F1
#
_entry.id   AF-A0AAP0W091-F1
#
_cell.length_a   1.000
_cell.length_b   1.000
_cell.length_c   1.000
_cell.angle_alpha   90.00
_cell.angle_beta   90.00
_cell.angle_gamma   90.00
#
_symmetry.space_group_name_H-M   'P 1'
#
loop_
_entity.id
_entity.type
_entity.pdbx_description
1 polymer ?
#
loop_
_entity_poly.entity_id
_entity_poly.type
_entity_poly.pdbx_seq_one_letter_code
_entity_poly.pdbx_strand_id
1 'polypeptide(L)'
;MGFINEYISQYQTRFLLIMNLNEMSQENLNAWKVMNEKLVEVEVFHNISPGEAFKIAAEGHSIPHRKGLESAISILNIGNIRLIKNY
;
A
#
# COMPACT_ATOMS: atom_id res chain seq x y z
N MET A 1 -6.96 -17.77 -14.16
CA MET A 1 -7.81 -18.57 -13.24
C MET A 1 -7.24 -19.96 -12.99
N GLY A 2 -6.95 -20.76 -14.03
CA GLY A 2 -6.39 -22.13 -13.85
C GLY A 2 -4.97 -22.14 -13.28
N PHE A 3 -4.06 -21.34 -13.85
CA PHE A 3 -2.63 -21.41 -13.54
C PHE A 3 -2.28 -21.27 -12.04
N ILE A 4 -2.76 -20.23 -11.35
CA ILE A 4 -2.41 -20.01 -9.92
C ILE A 4 -2.98 -21.14 -9.05
N ASN A 5 -4.24 -21.52 -9.26
CA ASN A 5 -4.88 -22.61 -8.51
C ASN A 5 -4.20 -23.97 -8.72
N GLU A 6 -3.90 -24.29 -9.97
CA GLU A 6 -3.20 -25.53 -10.33
C GLU A 6 -1.81 -25.56 -9.71
N TYR A 7 -1.09 -24.44 -9.72
CA TYR A 7 0.24 -24.38 -9.12
C TYR A 7 0.24 -24.52 -7.60
N ILE A 8 -0.68 -23.84 -6.90
CA ILE A 8 -0.82 -23.97 -5.44
C ILE A 8 -1.17 -25.43 -5.08
N SER A 9 -2.12 -26.02 -5.79
CA SER A 9 -2.57 -27.40 -5.56
C SER A 9 -1.47 -28.43 -5.84
N GLN A 10 -0.72 -28.26 -6.94
CA GLN A 10 0.28 -29.23 -7.38
C GLN A 10 1.62 -29.10 -6.64
N TYR A 11 2.03 -27.88 -6.26
CA TYR A 11 3.37 -27.61 -5.76
C TYR A 11 3.41 -27.00 -4.35
N GLN A 12 2.26 -26.83 -3.69
CA GLN A 12 2.15 -26.22 -2.35
C GLN A 12 2.86 -24.85 -2.24
N THR A 13 2.83 -24.07 -3.31
CA THR A 13 3.51 -22.78 -3.38
C THR A 13 2.67 -21.66 -2.77
N ARG A 14 3.35 -20.62 -2.27
CA ARG A 14 2.72 -19.37 -1.81
C ARG A 14 3.03 -18.26 -2.80
N PHE A 15 2.03 -17.45 -3.14
CA PHE A 15 2.17 -16.31 -4.03
C PHE A 15 2.07 -15.00 -3.24
N LEU A 16 2.99 -14.07 -3.51
CA LEU A 16 2.87 -12.68 -3.06
C LEU A 16 2.42 -11.84 -4.25
N LEU A 17 1.26 -11.19 -4.14
CA LEU A 17 0.73 -10.30 -5.15
C LEU A 17 0.81 -8.85 -4.65
N ILE A 18 1.52 -8.00 -5.38
CA ILE A 18 1.61 -6.56 -5.12
C ILE A 18 0.87 -5.87 -6.27
N MET A 19 -0.23 -5.18 -5.96
CA MET A 19 -1.09 -4.57 -6.97
C MET A 19 -1.48 -3.14 -6.57
N ASN A 20 -1.54 -2.26 -7.56
CA ASN A 20 -2.11 -0.92 -7.39
C ASN A 20 -3.57 -0.92 -7.88
N LEU A 21 -4.50 -1.13 -6.96
CA LEU A 21 -5.93 -1.18 -7.30
C LEU A 21 -6.47 0.16 -7.83
N ASN A 22 -5.84 1.29 -7.46
CA ASN A 22 -6.31 2.63 -7.88
C ASN A 22 -6.10 2.90 -9.36
N GLU A 23 -5.19 2.17 -10.01
CA GLU A 23 -4.89 2.30 -11.44
C GLU A 23 -5.63 1.25 -12.29
N MET A 24 -6.40 0.36 -11.67
CA MET A 24 -7.14 -0.67 -12.39
C MET A 24 -8.42 -0.12 -13.01
N SER A 25 -8.73 -0.56 -14.22
CA SER A 25 -10.04 -0.32 -14.83
C SER A 25 -11.15 -0.97 -13.99
N GLN A 26 -12.38 -0.46 -14.11
CA GLN A 26 -13.52 -1.02 -13.37
C GLN A 26 -13.77 -2.50 -13.67
N GLU A 27 -13.52 -2.93 -14.91
CA GLU A 27 -13.58 -4.33 -15.32
C GLU A 27 -12.55 -5.18 -14.59
N ASN A 28 -11.29 -4.73 -14.54
CA ASN A 28 -10.22 -5.44 -13.85
C ASN A 28 -10.44 -5.45 -12.33
N LEU A 29 -10.97 -4.38 -11.75
CA LEU A 29 -11.37 -4.35 -10.33
C LEU A 29 -12.45 -5.39 -10.03
N ASN A 30 -13.45 -5.53 -10.90
CA ASN A 30 -14.50 -6.54 -10.71
C ASN A 30 -13.95 -7.97 -10.84
N ALA A 31 -13.07 -8.21 -11.82
CA ALA A 31 -12.38 -9.48 -11.96
C ALA A 31 -11.49 -9.80 -10.74
N TRP A 32 -10.79 -8.79 -10.22
CA TRP A 32 -9.99 -8.91 -9.01
C TRP A 32 -10.85 -9.26 -7.79
N LYS A 33 -12.00 -8.61 -7.57
CA LYS A 33 -12.89 -8.93 -6.45
C LYS A 33 -13.31 -10.40 -6.42
N VAL A 34 -13.73 -10.94 -7.57
CA VAL A 34 -14.11 -12.35 -7.70
C VAL A 34 -12.92 -13.30 -7.46
N MET A 35 -11.71 -12.86 -7.81
CA MET A 35 -10.47 -13.60 -7.59
C MET A 35 -10.04 -13.56 -6.11
N ASN A 36 -10.05 -12.38 -5.50
CA ASN A 36 -9.62 -12.11 -4.12
C ASN A 36 -10.39 -13.00 -3.14
N GLU A 37 -11.72 -13.03 -3.28
CA GLU A 37 -12.61 -13.86 -2.44
C GLU A 37 -12.31 -15.37 -2.47
N LYS A 38 -11.70 -15.88 -3.54
CA LYS A 38 -11.47 -17.33 -3.74
C LYS A 38 -10.04 -17.77 -3.50
N LEU A 39 -9.07 -16.86 -3.57
CA LEU A 39 -7.64 -17.20 -3.60
C LEU A 39 -6.83 -16.59 -2.47
N VAL A 40 -7.29 -15.50 -1.88
CA VAL A 40 -6.47 -14.72 -0.95
C VAL A 40 -6.81 -15.15 0.47
N GLU A 41 -5.85 -15.84 1.07
CA GLU A 41 -5.92 -16.30 2.47
C GLU A 41 -5.66 -15.14 3.45
N VAL A 42 -4.80 -14.19 3.08
CA VAL A 42 -4.48 -12.98 3.86
C VAL A 42 -4.33 -11.79 2.91
N GLU A 43 -5.14 -10.76 3.11
CA GLU A 43 -5.04 -9.49 2.40
C GLU A 43 -4.44 -8.43 3.32
N VAL A 44 -3.40 -7.73 2.83
CA VAL A 44 -2.77 -6.61 3.55
C VAL A 44 -3.07 -5.34 2.78
N PHE A 45 -3.95 -4.50 3.32
CA PHE A 45 -4.20 -3.18 2.77
C PHE A 45 -3.14 -2.20 3.23
N HIS A 46 -2.53 -1.52 2.26
CA HIS A 46 -1.62 -0.42 2.54
C HIS A 46 -2.43 0.86 2.79
N ASN A 47 -3.06 0.96 3.97
CA ASN A 47 -3.77 2.15 4.40
C ASN A 47 -2.91 2.92 5.40
N ILE A 48 -2.00 3.75 4.87
CA ILE A 48 -1.13 4.60 5.69
C ILE A 48 -1.89 5.86 6.10
N SER A 49 -1.96 6.14 7.40
CA SER A 49 -2.45 7.43 7.88
C SER A 49 -1.47 8.57 7.55
N PRO A 50 -1.93 9.83 7.39
CA PRO A 50 -1.04 10.97 7.18
C PRO A 50 0.14 11.07 8.18
N GLY A 51 -0.12 10.74 9.44
CA GLY A 51 0.91 10.69 10.49
C GLY A 51 1.94 9.58 10.25
N GLU A 52 1.51 8.38 9.86
CA GLU A 52 2.41 7.29 9.49
C GLU A 52 3.20 7.60 8.21
N ALA A 53 2.56 8.21 7.20
CA ALA A 53 3.22 8.66 5.98
C ALA A 53 4.34 9.65 6.32
N PHE A 54 4.06 10.60 7.21
CA PHE A 54 5.07 11.55 7.67
C PHE A 54 6.18 10.85 8.45
N LYS A 55 5.83 9.94 9.36
CA LYS A 55 6.83 9.21 10.15
C LYS A 55 7.79 8.43 9.27
N ILE A 56 7.29 7.74 8.24
CA ILE A 56 8.08 7.00 7.26
C ILE A 56 8.95 7.96 6.43
N ALA A 57 8.37 9.02 5.88
CA ALA A 57 9.12 9.99 5.09
C ALA A 57 10.21 10.70 5.91
N ALA A 58 9.94 10.98 7.19
CA ALA A 58 10.84 11.68 8.10
C ALA A 58 11.90 10.78 8.76
N GLU A 59 11.84 9.47 8.57
CA GLU A 59 12.78 8.53 9.17
C GLU A 59 14.20 8.78 8.62
N GLY A 60 15.19 8.90 9.51
CA GLY A 60 16.57 9.21 9.12
C GLY A 60 16.84 10.66 8.72
N HIS A 61 15.83 11.54 8.71
CA HIS A 61 15.99 12.95 8.34
C HIS A 61 15.89 13.90 9.53
N SER A 62 16.79 14.89 9.60
CA SER A 62 16.66 16.00 10.55
C SER A 62 15.63 17.00 10.04
N ILE A 63 14.44 16.99 10.64
CA ILE A 63 13.34 17.88 10.28
C ILE A 63 13.13 18.92 11.39
N PRO A 64 13.35 20.22 11.12
CA PRO A 64 12.99 21.29 12.04
C PRO A 64 11.50 21.26 12.39
N HIS A 65 11.16 21.52 13.65
CA HIS A 65 9.76 21.55 14.12
C HIS A 65 8.95 20.27 13.85
N ARG A 66 9.61 19.10 13.82
CA ARG A 66 8.99 17.79 13.50
C ARG A 66 7.60 17.57 14.08
N LYS A 67 7.41 17.78 15.40
CA LYS A 67 6.10 17.59 16.07
C LYS A 67 5.00 18.52 15.55
N GLY A 68 5.35 19.77 15.27
CA GLY A 68 4.40 20.75 14.73
C GLY A 68 4.01 20.41 13.29
N LEU A 69 4.98 20.00 12.49
CA LEU A 69 4.74 19.57 11.11
C LEU A 69 3.89 18.30 11.05
N GLU A 70 4.17 17.30 11.89
CA GLU A 70 3.37 16.08 12.03
C GLU A 70 1.90 16.39 12.38
N SER A 71 1.69 17.31 13.32
CA SER A 71 0.35 17.76 13.72
C SER A 71 -0.36 18.44 12.54
N ALA A 72 0.32 19.35 11.83
CA ALA A 72 -0.24 20.04 10.68
C ALA A 72 -0.59 19.07 9.53
N ILE A 73 0.28 18.13 9.21
CA ILE A 73 0.05 17.09 8.19
C ILE A 73 -1.16 16.23 8.53
N SER A 74 -1.32 15.88 9.81
CA SER A 74 -2.46 15.09 10.28
C SER A 74 -3.78 15.87 10.16
N ILE A 75 -3.79 17.14 10.58
CA ILE A 75 -4.98 18.02 10.45
C ILE A 75 -5.35 18.26 8.99
N LEU A 76 -4.35 18.43 8.11
CA LEU A 76 -4.54 18.72 6.69
C LEU A 76 -4.72 17.46 5.84
N ASN A 77 -4.68 16.26 6.43
CA ASN A 77 -4.83 14.96 5.77
C ASN A 77 -3.86 14.75 4.58
N ILE A 78 -2.58 15.12 4.76
CA ILE A 78 -1.56 15.01 3.70
C ILE A 78 -0.89 13.64 3.75
N GLY A 79 -1.22 12.75 2.80
CA GLY A 79 -0.67 11.39 2.73
C GLY A 79 0.51 11.18 1.78
N ASN A 80 0.66 12.01 0.75
CA ASN A 80 1.74 11.88 -0.25
C ASN A 80 2.86 12.89 0.05
N ILE A 81 3.87 12.45 0.80
CA ILE A 81 4.93 13.32 1.32
C ILE A 81 6.25 13.00 0.60
N ARG A 82 6.90 14.04 0.08
CA ARG A 82 8.23 13.95 -0.55
C ARG A 82 9.14 14.97 0.12
N LEU A 83 10.23 14.50 0.73
CA LEU A 83 11.25 15.39 1.29
C LEU A 83 12.27 15.74 0.21
N ILE A 84 12.45 17.03 -0.05
CA ILE A 84 13.44 17.54 -1.01
C ILE A 84 14.59 18.15 -0.21
N LYS A 85 15.81 17.68 -0.45
CA LYS A 85 17.04 18.27 0.11
C LYS A 85 17.86 18.82 -1.04
N ASN A 86 18.19 20.11 -0.99
CA ASN A 86 19.17 20.69 -1.91
C ASN A 86 20.57 20.22 -1.49
N TYR A 87 21.33 19.70 -2.46
CA TYR A 87 22.75 19.40 -2.33
C TYR A 87 23.59 20.59 -2.78
#